data_AF-A0A941ZK04-F1
#
_entry.id   AF-A0A941ZK04-F1
#
_cell.length_a   1.000
_cell.length_b   1.000
_cell.length_c   1.000
_cell.angle_alpha   90.00
_cell.angle_beta   90.00
_cell.angle_gamma   90.00
#
_symmetry.space_group_name_H-M   'P 1'
#
loop_
_entity.id
_entity.type
_entity.pdbx_description
1 polymer ?
#
loop_
_entity_poly.entity_id
_entity_poly.type
_entity_poly.pdbx_seq_one_letter_code
_entity_poly.pdbx_strand_id
1 'polypeptide(L)'
;MKKIAIAALLGLFAATSFAADAACDAKAAEKKLAGAAKESFVTKCEKDTIKASCDKQAADKKLAGAAKNSFEKKCSSDAINASCDKEAAGKKLAGAAKNSYVKKCVKDLQ
;
A
#
# COMPACT_ATOMS: atom_id res chain seq x y z
N MET A 1 -25.03 -1.23 -26.50
CA MET A 1 -23.79 -1.83 -27.04
C MET A 1 -22.73 -0.75 -27.17
N LYS A 2 -21.52 -1.04 -26.66
CA LYS A 2 -20.23 -0.38 -26.94
C LYS A 2 -20.05 1.07 -26.47
N LYS A 3 -20.09 1.28 -25.15
CA LYS A 3 -19.30 2.35 -24.51
C LYS A 3 -17.93 1.78 -24.13
N ILE A 4 -17.11 1.50 -25.15
CA ILE A 4 -15.68 1.24 -25.01
C ILE A 4 -15.01 2.55 -25.40
N ALA A 5 -14.57 3.34 -24.42
CA ALA A 5 -13.52 4.35 -24.58
C ALA A 5 -13.34 5.15 -23.26
N ILE A 6 -12.93 4.48 -22.18
CA ILE A 6 -12.12 5.14 -21.14
C ILE A 6 -11.04 4.14 -20.75
N ALA A 7 -10.19 3.83 -21.73
CA ALA A 7 -8.89 3.23 -21.52
C ALA A 7 -7.86 4.36 -21.67
N ALA A 8 -6.82 4.29 -20.84
CA ALA A 8 -5.65 5.17 -20.78
C ALA A 8 -5.87 6.53 -20.10
N LEU A 9 -5.50 6.63 -18.82
CA LEU A 9 -4.75 7.76 -18.20
C LEU A 9 -4.62 7.64 -16.67
N LEU A 10 -4.32 6.45 -16.14
CA LEU A 10 -3.90 6.26 -14.74
C LEU A 10 -2.50 5.63 -14.64
N GLY A 11 -1.68 5.86 -15.67
CA GLY A 11 -0.26 5.50 -15.69
C GLY A 11 0.59 6.72 -15.40
N LEU A 12 0.60 7.20 -14.16
CA LEU A 12 1.69 8.01 -13.60
C LEU A 12 1.36 8.26 -12.13
N PHE A 13 1.84 7.44 -11.19
CA PHE A 13 2.04 7.85 -9.77
C PHE A 13 2.76 6.71 -9.05
N ALA A 14 3.93 6.33 -9.57
CA ALA A 14 4.79 5.33 -8.96
C ALA A 14 6.10 5.96 -8.50
N ALA A 15 6.07 6.98 -7.64
CA ALA A 15 7.30 7.61 -7.16
C ALA A 15 7.21 8.30 -5.79
N THR A 16 6.52 7.75 -4.79
CA THR A 16 6.71 8.19 -3.39
C THR A 16 6.63 7.07 -2.34
N SER A 17 6.40 5.80 -2.72
CA SER A 17 6.09 4.73 -1.76
C SER A 17 7.28 4.26 -0.90
N PHE A 18 8.53 4.51 -1.31
CA PHE A 18 9.71 4.15 -0.50
C PHE A 18 9.82 4.99 0.79
N ALA A 19 9.11 6.10 0.88
CA ALA A 19 9.10 6.94 2.06
C ALA A 19 8.23 6.38 3.19
N ALA A 20 7.25 5.52 2.89
CA ALA A 20 6.31 5.04 3.92
C ALA A 20 6.97 4.04 4.88
N ASP A 21 7.67 3.04 4.36
CA ASP A 21 8.44 2.04 5.13
C ASP A 21 9.51 2.74 5.99
N ALA A 22 10.37 3.55 5.37
CA ALA A 22 11.40 4.31 6.08
C ALA A 22 10.84 5.31 7.12
N ALA A 23 9.69 5.94 6.85
CA ALA A 23 9.04 6.84 7.81
C ALA A 23 8.45 6.05 8.99
N CYS A 24 7.82 4.91 8.73
CA CYS A 24 7.26 4.05 9.77
C CYS A 24 8.34 3.43 10.65
N ASP A 25 9.47 3.01 10.09
CA ASP A 25 10.65 2.57 10.84
C ASP A 25 11.25 3.71 11.67
N ALA A 26 11.35 4.93 11.11
CA ALA A 26 11.79 6.09 11.87
C ALA A 26 10.83 6.38 13.04
N LYS A 27 9.51 6.30 12.84
CA LYS A 27 8.51 6.45 13.92
C LYS A 27 8.62 5.35 14.98
N ALA A 28 8.91 4.12 14.59
CA ALA A 28 9.17 3.03 15.53
C ALA A 28 10.44 3.27 16.35
N ALA A 29 11.50 3.76 15.70
CA ALA A 29 12.78 4.08 16.32
C ALA A 29 12.68 5.28 17.29
N GLU A 30 11.94 6.33 16.94
CA GLU A 30 11.62 7.46 17.82
C GLU A 30 10.89 6.99 19.09
N LYS A 31 10.02 5.98 18.97
CA LYS A 31 9.32 5.34 20.09
C LYS A 31 10.15 4.29 20.82
N LYS A 32 11.41 4.06 20.41
CA LYS A 32 12.31 3.03 20.94
C LYS A 32 11.69 1.62 20.94
N LEU A 33 10.83 1.33 19.97
CA LEU A 33 10.23 0.01 19.81
C LEU A 33 11.26 -0.94 19.25
N ALA A 34 11.38 -2.11 19.88
CA ALA A 34 12.31 -3.17 19.46
C ALA A 34 11.58 -4.51 19.33
N GLY A 35 12.18 -5.44 18.59
CA GLY A 35 11.63 -6.78 18.37
C GLY A 35 10.21 -6.75 17.76
N ALA A 36 9.36 -7.67 18.21
CA ALA A 36 7.99 -7.82 17.69
C ALA A 36 7.12 -6.56 17.85
N ALA A 37 7.39 -5.72 18.84
CA ALA A 37 6.67 -4.46 19.06
C ALA A 37 6.99 -3.44 17.95
N LYS A 38 8.23 -3.42 17.46
CA LYS A 38 8.61 -2.59 16.31
C LYS A 38 7.87 -3.08 15.06
N GLU A 39 7.88 -4.39 14.80
CA GLU A 39 7.31 -4.96 13.58
C GLU A 39 5.80 -4.71 13.53
N SER A 40 5.10 -4.98 14.64
CA SER A 40 3.66 -4.71 14.74
C SER A 40 3.33 -3.23 14.55
N PHE A 41 4.18 -2.33 15.06
CA PHE A 41 3.99 -0.90 14.90
C PHE A 41 4.23 -0.45 13.45
N VAL A 42 5.31 -0.92 12.82
CA VAL A 42 5.64 -0.60 11.42
C VAL A 42 4.52 -1.11 10.52
N THR A 43 4.14 -2.39 10.64
CA THR A 43 3.02 -2.96 9.86
C THR A 43 1.72 -2.17 10.04
N LYS A 44 1.42 -1.73 11.28
CA LYS A 44 0.23 -0.90 11.51
C LYS A 44 0.36 0.50 10.91
N CYS A 45 1.53 1.12 11.05
CA CYS A 45 1.82 2.43 10.47
C CYS A 45 1.69 2.42 8.94
N GLU A 46 2.15 1.35 8.28
CA GLU A 46 2.01 1.18 6.84
C GLU A 46 0.54 1.04 6.42
N LYS A 47 -0.23 0.19 7.10
CA LYS A 47 -1.68 0.06 6.88
C LYS A 47 -2.39 1.41 7.00
N ASP A 48 -2.12 2.12 8.09
CA ASP A 48 -2.76 3.40 8.38
C ASP A 48 -2.34 4.48 7.36
N THR A 49 -1.08 4.46 6.89
CA THR A 49 -0.58 5.35 5.83
C THR A 49 -1.23 5.05 4.48
N ILE A 50 -1.36 3.78 4.11
CA ILE A 50 -2.06 3.36 2.89
C ILE A 50 -3.52 3.84 2.94
N LYS A 51 -4.20 3.59 4.06
CA LYS A 51 -5.58 4.02 4.26
C LYS A 51 -5.71 5.54 4.13
N ALA A 52 -4.87 6.32 4.82
CA ALA A 52 -4.91 7.77 4.77
C ALA A 52 -4.64 8.32 3.35
N SER A 53 -3.71 7.71 2.62
CA SER A 53 -3.46 8.04 1.21
C SER A 53 -4.68 7.78 0.34
N CYS A 54 -5.33 6.63 0.50
CA CYS A 54 -6.54 6.26 -0.24
C CYS A 54 -7.73 7.15 0.11
N ASP A 55 -7.93 7.48 1.39
CA ASP A 55 -8.96 8.40 1.86
C ASP A 55 -8.75 9.80 1.23
N LYS A 56 -7.50 10.28 1.22
CA LYS A 56 -7.14 11.57 0.58
C LYS A 56 -7.41 11.54 -0.91
N GLN A 57 -7.01 10.48 -1.61
CA GLN A 57 -7.28 10.33 -3.04
C GLN A 57 -8.78 10.27 -3.35
N ALA A 58 -9.57 9.61 -2.51
CA ALA A 58 -11.02 9.59 -2.63
C ALA A 58 -11.62 10.99 -2.44
N ALA A 59 -11.12 11.74 -1.47
CA ALA A 59 -11.52 13.12 -1.21
C ALA A 59 -11.13 14.08 -2.36
N ASP A 60 -9.90 13.96 -2.88
CA ASP A 60 -9.42 14.74 -4.03
C ASP A 60 -10.27 14.45 -5.29
N LYS A 61 -10.73 13.20 -5.44
CA LYS A 61 -11.67 12.79 -6.50
C LYS A 61 -13.14 13.12 -6.19
N LYS A 62 -13.42 13.75 -5.04
CA LYS A 62 -14.77 14.08 -4.55
C LYS A 62 -15.73 12.89 -4.51
N LEU A 63 -15.20 11.69 -4.23
CA LEU A 63 -16.01 10.49 -4.09
C LEU A 63 -16.73 10.51 -2.73
N ALA A 64 -18.01 10.15 -2.73
CA ALA A 64 -18.83 10.04 -1.54
C ALA A 64 -19.63 8.73 -1.53
N GLY A 65 -20.11 8.33 -0.35
CA GLY A 65 -20.97 7.16 -0.18
C GLY A 65 -20.36 5.86 -0.71
N ALA A 66 -21.15 5.07 -1.44
CA ALA A 66 -20.72 3.76 -1.95
C ALA A 66 -19.52 3.84 -2.92
N ALA A 67 -19.40 4.93 -3.70
CA ALA A 67 -18.29 5.13 -4.62
C ALA A 67 -16.97 5.34 -3.87
N LYS A 68 -17.00 6.11 -2.76
CA LYS A 68 -15.86 6.29 -1.86
C LYS A 68 -15.41 4.97 -1.26
N ASN A 69 -16.33 4.22 -0.66
CA ASN A 69 -15.99 2.94 -0.01
C ASN A 69 -15.41 1.91 -0.99
N SER A 70 -15.94 1.85 -2.21
CA SER A 70 -15.44 0.94 -3.24
C SER A 70 -14.05 1.35 -3.73
N PHE A 71 -13.83 2.65 -3.89
CA PHE A 71 -12.53 3.19 -4.26
C PHE A 71 -11.49 2.94 -3.16
N GLU A 72 -11.80 3.24 -1.90
CA GLU A 72 -10.88 3.02 -0.78
C GLU A 72 -10.50 1.55 -0.64
N LYS A 73 -11.46 0.62 -0.70
CA LYS A 73 -11.17 -0.82 -0.68
C LYS A 73 -10.22 -1.24 -1.79
N LYS A 74 -10.47 -0.76 -3.01
CA LYS A 74 -9.63 -1.11 -4.16
C LYS A 74 -8.25 -0.46 -4.06
N CYS A 75 -8.20 0.83 -3.73
CA CYS A 75 -6.98 1.58 -3.53
C CYS A 75 -6.09 0.94 -2.46
N SER A 76 -6.64 0.57 -1.30
CA SER A 76 -5.88 -0.07 -0.23
C SER A 76 -5.34 -1.42 -0.68
N SER A 77 -6.16 -2.25 -1.33
CA SER A 77 -5.72 -3.56 -1.82
C SER A 77 -4.63 -3.45 -2.90
N ASP A 78 -4.76 -2.50 -3.83
CA ASP A 78 -3.79 -2.26 -4.90
C ASP A 78 -2.50 -1.67 -4.32
N ALA A 79 -2.60 -0.74 -3.36
CA ALA A 79 -1.45 -0.15 -2.68
C ALA A 79 -0.68 -1.20 -1.87
N ILE A 80 -1.38 -2.05 -1.10
CA ILE A 80 -0.74 -3.15 -0.34
C ILE A 80 0.03 -4.08 -1.28
N ASN A 81 -0.59 -4.53 -2.37
CA ASN A 81 0.08 -5.38 -3.36
C ASN A 81 1.31 -4.69 -3.95
N ALA A 82 1.19 -3.43 -4.35
CA ALA A 82 2.31 -2.67 -4.91
C ALA A 82 3.45 -2.45 -3.91
N SER A 83 3.15 -2.22 -2.63
CA SER A 83 4.14 -2.12 -1.55
C SER A 83 4.90 -3.43 -1.38
N CYS A 84 4.18 -4.55 -1.25
CA CYS A 84 4.77 -5.88 -1.08
C CYS A 84 5.61 -6.30 -2.30
N ASP A 85 5.18 -5.97 -3.51
CA ASP A 85 5.94 -6.21 -4.73
C ASP A 85 7.25 -5.43 -4.78
N LYS A 86 7.24 -4.17 -4.33
CA LYS A 86 8.44 -3.33 -4.25
C LYS A 86 9.39 -3.81 -3.17
N GLU A 87 8.89 -4.21 -2.02
CA GLU A 87 9.73 -4.75 -0.95
C GLU A 87 10.40 -6.06 -1.39
N ALA A 88 9.65 -6.94 -2.04
CA ALA A 88 10.19 -8.16 -2.62
C ALA A 88 11.28 -7.86 -3.68
N ALA A 89 11.08 -6.84 -4.51
CA ALA A 89 12.08 -6.39 -5.48
C ALA A 89 13.32 -5.78 -4.80
N GLY A 90 13.15 -5.02 -3.72
CA GLY A 90 14.24 -4.49 -2.90
C GLY A 90 15.09 -5.59 -2.27
N LYS A 91 14.45 -6.68 -1.84
CA LYS A 91 15.12 -7.91 -1.39
C LYS A 91 15.64 -8.79 -2.53
N LYS A 92 15.52 -8.33 -3.79
CA LYS A 92 15.91 -9.05 -5.02
C LYS A 92 15.28 -10.44 -5.16
N LEU A 93 14.08 -10.64 -4.61
CA LEU A 93 13.34 -11.89 -4.73
C LEU A 93 12.80 -12.05 -6.16
N ALA A 94 12.92 -13.26 -6.71
CA ALA A 94 12.39 -13.61 -8.02
C ALA A 94 11.62 -14.94 -7.97
N GLY A 95 10.82 -15.19 -9.01
CA GLY A 95 10.09 -16.46 -9.18
C GLY A 95 9.20 -16.83 -7.99
N ALA A 96 9.27 -18.10 -7.57
CA ALA A 96 8.46 -18.63 -6.49
C ALA A 96 8.71 -17.91 -5.15
N ALA A 97 9.96 -17.52 -4.86
CA ALA A 97 10.31 -16.82 -3.61
C ALA A 97 9.62 -15.46 -3.52
N LYS A 98 9.58 -14.71 -4.64
CA LYS A 98 8.83 -13.46 -4.72
C LYS A 98 7.35 -13.69 -4.45
N ASN A 99 6.73 -14.66 -5.12
CA ASN A 99 5.29 -14.90 -5.00
C ASN A 99 4.87 -15.31 -3.57
N SER A 100 5.66 -16.17 -2.91
CA SER A 100 5.43 -16.55 -1.52
C SER A 100 5.57 -15.37 -0.56
N TYR A 101 6.59 -14.54 -0.77
CA TYR A 101 6.78 -13.32 0.01
C TYR A 101 5.61 -12.36 -0.13
N VAL A 102 5.24 -12.02 -1.38
CA VAL A 102 4.15 -11.08 -1.65
C VAL A 102 2.84 -11.59 -1.07
N LYS A 103 2.51 -12.88 -1.22
CA LYS A 103 1.31 -13.44 -0.57
C LYS A 103 1.31 -13.29 0.94
N LYS A 104 2.46 -13.53 1.58
CA LYS A 104 2.58 -13.39 3.04
C LYS A 104 2.47 -11.92 3.47
N CYS A 105 3.24 -11.04 2.83
CA CYS A 105 3.19 -9.60 3.07
C CYS A 105 1.77 -9.03 2.89
N VAL A 106 1.08 -9.40 1.80
CA VAL A 106 -0.30 -8.95 1.55
C VAL A 106 -1.23 -9.43 2.65
N LYS A 107 -1.09 -10.68 3.12
CA LYS A 107 -1.88 -11.21 4.23
C LYS A 107 -1.59 -10.50 5.55
N ASP A 108 -0.33 -10.14 5.80
CA ASP A 108 0.08 -9.41 7.00
C ASP A 108 -0.43 -7.96 6.95
N LEU A 109 -0.57 -7.38 5.75
CA LEU A 109 -1.04 -6.02 5.50
C LEU A 109 -2.57 -5.88 5.27
N GLN A 110 -3.30 -6.97 5.02
CA GLN A 110 -4.77 -6.98 4.89
C GLN A 110 -5.50 -6.73 6.22
#